data_AF-A0A317EFW5-F1
#
_entry.id   AF-A0A317EFW5-F1
#
_cell.length_a   1.000
_cell.length_b   1.000
_cell.length_c   1.000
_cell.angle_alpha   90.00
_cell.angle_beta   90.00
_cell.angle_gamma   90.00
#
_symmetry.space_group_name_H-M   'P 1'
#
loop_
_entity.id
_entity.type
_entity.pdbx_description
1 polymer ?
#
loop_
_entity_poly.entity_id
_entity_poly.type
_entity_poly.pdbx_seq_one_letter_code
_entity_poly.pdbx_strand_id
1 'polypeptide(L)'
;MDLIRHIAAGLGGGVAFLIFYLWLGDAPSLSIGAGVAAYAALQLIFGALLPGADAGQGGGSAAADILTLADGHLDAINHLAGVTPSAVARRLRRLEDVALPVVYQVQEHPEEAMAQRRLLTFYLGLGRRLGEHALRIHQLRGDAHPSLAKIGAMLDEVTGAFTERAESARAAELSRLETELAVLERSLETERGA
;
A
#
# COMPACT_ATOMS: atom_id res chain seq x y z
N MET A 1 -26.79 18.65 8.13
CA MET A 1 -25.92 19.50 8.98
C MET A 1 -24.44 19.08 8.81
N ASP A 2 -24.08 18.56 7.64
CA ASP A 2 -22.80 17.87 7.40
C ASP A 2 -21.73 18.79 6.82
N LEU A 3 -22.12 19.93 6.27
CA LEU A 3 -21.22 20.91 5.68
C LEU A 3 -20.32 21.56 6.74
N ILE A 4 -20.87 21.87 7.92
CA ILE A 4 -20.13 22.45 9.06
C ILE A 4 -19.07 21.47 9.59
N ARG A 5 -19.35 20.17 9.49
CA ARG A 5 -18.45 19.10 9.94
C ARG A 5 -17.28 18.87 8.98
N HIS A 6 -17.50 19.03 7.67
CA HIS A 6 -16.43 19.03 6.66
C HIS A 6 -15.59 20.31 6.70
N ILE A 7 -16.20 21.46 6.96
CA ILE A 7 -15.50 22.74 7.14
C ILE A 7 -14.68 22.71 8.45
N ALA A 8 -15.20 22.14 9.53
CA ALA A 8 -14.48 21.98 10.80
C ALA A 8 -13.29 21.01 10.69
N ALA A 9 -13.40 19.94 9.88
CA ALA A 9 -12.28 19.04 9.60
C ALA A 9 -11.20 19.68 8.72
N GLY A 10 -11.59 20.52 7.74
CA GLY A 10 -10.68 21.31 6.93
C GLY A 10 -9.97 22.43 7.72
N LEU A 11 -10.70 23.13 8.60
CA LEU A 11 -10.14 24.15 9.49
C LEU A 11 -9.25 23.55 10.58
N GLY A 12 -9.61 22.39 11.13
CA GLY A 12 -8.78 21.69 12.12
C GLY A 12 -7.43 21.25 11.55
N GLY A 13 -7.42 20.71 10.33
CA GLY A 13 -6.19 20.36 9.62
C GLY A 13 -5.35 21.58 9.22
N GLY A 14 -5.99 22.66 8.78
CA GLY A 14 -5.33 23.93 8.44
C GLY A 14 -4.72 24.63 9.66
N VAL A 15 -5.41 24.62 10.81
CA VAL A 15 -4.93 25.21 12.06
C VAL A 15 -3.82 24.37 12.68
N ALA A 16 -3.90 23.03 12.63
CA ALA A 16 -2.80 22.16 13.04
C ALA A 16 -1.56 22.34 12.13
N PHE A 17 -1.76 22.48 10.82
CA PHE A 17 -0.70 22.81 9.87
C PHE A 17 -0.07 24.18 10.14
N LEU A 18 -0.88 25.21 10.42
CA LEU A 18 -0.39 26.55 10.76
C LEU A 18 0.35 26.60 12.09
N ILE A 19 -0.15 25.93 13.13
CA ILE A 19 0.53 25.83 14.43
C ILE A 19 1.85 25.10 14.26
N PHE A 20 1.89 24.01 13.49
CA PHE A 20 3.11 23.26 13.22
C PHE A 20 4.09 24.05 12.33
N TYR A 21 3.60 24.78 11.33
CA TYR A 21 4.39 25.63 10.44
C TYR A 21 4.99 26.85 11.16
N LEU A 22 4.22 27.49 12.05
CA LEU A 22 4.66 28.67 12.81
C LEU A 22 5.63 28.30 13.95
N TRP A 23 5.53 27.09 14.49
CA TRP A 23 6.42 26.60 15.56
C TRP A 23 7.73 26.01 15.01
N LEU A 24 7.74 25.55 13.76
CA LEU A 24 8.90 24.95 13.09
C LEU A 24 9.69 25.99 12.27
N GLY A 25 10.12 27.05 12.93
CA GLY A 25 10.68 28.26 12.32
C GLY A 25 12.04 28.15 11.60
N ASP A 26 12.60 26.95 11.32
CA ASP A 26 13.93 26.87 10.69
C ASP A 26 14.23 25.64 9.81
N ALA A 27 13.27 24.75 9.50
CA ALA A 27 13.57 23.53 8.73
C ALA A 27 12.42 23.05 7.81
N PRO A 28 12.30 23.59 6.57
CA PRO A 28 11.26 23.18 5.63
C PRO A 28 11.36 21.73 5.14
N SER A 29 12.50 21.04 5.36
CA SER A 29 12.74 19.65 4.96
C SER A 29 12.15 18.60 5.92
N LEU A 30 11.83 18.97 7.17
CA LEU A 30 11.22 18.07 8.16
C LEU A 30 9.68 18.00 8.06
N SER A 31 9.06 19.01 7.44
CA SER A 31 7.62 19.14 7.26
C SER A 31 7.02 18.04 6.36
N ILE A 32 7.76 17.58 5.35
CA ILE A 32 7.24 16.61 4.36
C ILE A 32 7.15 15.19 4.95
N GLY A 33 8.16 14.76 5.72
CA GLY A 33 8.15 13.46 6.39
C GLY A 33 7.05 13.36 7.44
N ALA A 34 6.87 14.43 8.23
CA ALA A 34 5.78 14.54 9.18
C ALA A 34 4.41 14.56 8.48
N GLY A 35 4.28 15.22 7.33
CA GLY A 35 3.05 15.24 6.54
C GLY A 35 2.66 13.87 5.96
N VAL A 36 3.62 13.11 5.43
CA VAL A 36 3.38 11.74 4.95
C VAL A 36 3.04 10.79 6.10
N ALA A 37 3.74 10.89 7.22
CA ALA A 37 3.46 10.09 8.41
C ALA A 37 2.09 10.44 9.03
N ALA A 38 1.74 11.73 9.10
CA ALA A 38 0.45 12.19 9.59
C ALA A 38 -0.69 11.77 8.66
N TYR A 39 -0.50 11.83 7.34
CA TYR A 39 -1.50 11.35 6.37
C TYR A 39 -1.65 9.82 6.43
N ALA A 40 -0.56 9.07 6.57
CA ALA A 40 -0.61 7.62 6.77
C ALA A 40 -1.32 7.26 8.08
N ALA A 41 -1.06 7.99 9.17
CA ALA A 41 -1.76 7.83 10.44
C ALA A 41 -3.26 8.15 10.30
N LEU A 42 -3.61 9.22 9.57
CA LEU A 42 -5.01 9.57 9.30
C LEU A 42 -5.72 8.48 8.47
N GLN A 43 -5.06 7.94 7.44
CA GLN A 43 -5.56 6.82 6.63
C GLN A 43 -5.74 5.54 7.46
N LEU A 44 -4.85 5.26 8.42
CA LEU A 44 -4.99 4.13 9.34
C LEU A 44 -6.20 4.29 10.26
N ILE A 45 -6.44 5.50 10.76
CA ILE A 45 -7.58 5.81 11.63
C ILE A 45 -8.90 5.76 10.84
N PHE A 46 -8.93 6.30 9.62
CA PHE A 46 -10.15 6.31 8.79
C PHE A 46 -10.44 4.96 8.13
N GLY A 47 -9.42 4.19 7.77
CA GLY A 47 -9.57 2.82 7.26
C GLY A 47 -10.09 1.85 8.31
N ALA A 48 -9.82 2.10 9.60
CA ALA A 48 -10.38 1.34 10.71
C ALA A 48 -11.84 1.69 11.04
N LEU A 49 -12.33 2.86 10.60
CA LEU A 49 -13.69 3.34 10.89
C LEU A 49 -14.74 2.97 9.84
N LEU A 50 -14.34 2.29 8.76
CA LEU A 50 -15.23 1.78 7.71
C LEU A 50 -15.24 0.24 7.68
N PRO A 51 -15.81 -0.44 8.70
CA PRO A 51 -16.15 -1.84 8.57
C PRO A 51 -17.42 -1.96 7.70
N GLY A 52 -17.28 -2.56 6.51
CA GLY A 52 -18.39 -3.22 5.82
C GLY A 52 -19.34 -2.36 5.00
N ALA A 53 -18.86 -1.71 3.94
CA ALA A 53 -19.72 -1.45 2.78
C ALA A 53 -19.52 -2.60 1.76
N ASP A 54 -20.49 -3.51 1.76
CA ASP A 54 -20.81 -4.52 0.74
C ASP A 54 -19.88 -5.75 0.64
N ALA A 55 -19.92 -6.58 1.68
CA ALA A 55 -19.62 -8.01 1.56
C ALA A 55 -20.86 -8.76 1.04
N GLY A 56 -20.98 -8.85 -0.28
CA GLY A 56 -21.97 -9.71 -0.93
C GLY A 56 -22.39 -9.14 -2.27
N GLN A 57 -22.15 -9.90 -3.35
CA GLN A 57 -22.65 -9.63 -4.70
C GLN A 57 -21.86 -8.59 -5.52
N GLY A 58 -20.52 -8.72 -5.60
CA GLY A 58 -19.70 -7.82 -6.45
C GLY A 58 -18.24 -8.19 -6.68
N GLY A 59 -17.83 -9.44 -6.41
CA GLY A 59 -16.40 -9.83 -6.42
C GLY A 59 -15.67 -9.51 -7.74
N GLY A 60 -16.34 -9.66 -8.88
CA GLY A 60 -15.74 -9.35 -10.19
C GLY A 60 -15.51 -7.87 -10.44
N SER A 61 -16.42 -6.97 -10.02
CA SER A 61 -16.25 -5.53 -10.25
C SER A 61 -15.20 -4.94 -9.31
N ALA A 62 -15.21 -5.37 -8.04
CA ALA A 62 -14.28 -4.87 -7.04
C ALA A 62 -12.85 -5.37 -7.27
N ALA A 63 -12.68 -6.61 -7.77
CA ALA A 63 -11.38 -7.11 -8.22
C ALA A 63 -10.86 -6.33 -9.44
N ALA A 64 -11.71 -6.10 -10.44
CA ALA A 64 -11.34 -5.32 -11.62
C ALA A 64 -10.91 -3.89 -11.27
N ASP A 65 -11.62 -3.21 -10.35
CA ASP A 65 -11.26 -1.87 -9.89
C ASP A 65 -9.90 -1.86 -9.17
N ILE A 66 -9.64 -2.84 -8.30
CA ILE A 66 -8.37 -2.97 -7.57
C ILE A 66 -7.23 -3.25 -8.54
N LEU A 67 -7.42 -4.18 -9.48
CA LEU A 67 -6.41 -4.53 -10.48
C LEU A 67 -6.11 -3.33 -11.40
N THR A 68 -7.13 -2.60 -11.83
CA THR A 68 -6.95 -1.38 -12.64
C THR A 68 -6.12 -0.32 -11.91
N LEU A 69 -6.37 -0.12 -10.60
CA LEU A 69 -5.57 0.78 -9.78
C LEU A 69 -4.14 0.28 -9.57
N ALA A 70 -3.98 -1.03 -9.35
CA ALA A 70 -2.69 -1.66 -9.16
C ALA A 70 -1.83 -1.54 -10.42
N ASP A 71 -2.39 -1.84 -11.60
CA ASP A 71 -1.74 -1.70 -12.90
C ASP A 71 -1.28 -0.26 -13.13
N GLY A 72 -2.15 0.73 -12.87
CA GLY A 72 -1.78 2.14 -12.97
C GLY A 72 -0.64 2.54 -12.02
N HIS A 73 -0.52 1.89 -10.85
CA HIS A 73 0.63 2.10 -9.98
C HIS A 73 1.89 1.38 -10.45
N LEU A 74 1.78 0.16 -10.96
CA LEU A 74 2.90 -0.61 -11.50
C LEU A 74 3.50 0.04 -12.75
N ASP A 75 2.65 0.49 -13.69
CA ASP A 75 3.08 1.24 -14.88
C ASP A 75 3.85 2.50 -14.49
N ALA A 76 3.33 3.24 -13.51
CA ALA A 76 4.01 4.43 -13.00
C ALA A 76 5.35 4.09 -12.32
N ILE A 77 5.40 3.01 -11.52
CA ILE A 77 6.62 2.54 -10.86
C ILE A 77 7.68 2.11 -11.91
N ASN A 78 7.29 1.35 -12.92
CA ASN A 78 8.15 0.92 -14.01
C ASN A 78 8.70 2.13 -14.80
N HIS A 79 7.82 3.08 -15.15
CA HIS A 79 8.24 4.32 -15.79
C HIS A 79 9.24 5.10 -14.92
N LEU A 80 8.94 5.27 -13.63
CA LEU A 80 9.84 5.93 -12.68
C LEU A 80 11.18 5.21 -12.56
N ALA A 81 11.20 3.87 -12.61
CA ALA A 81 12.44 3.10 -12.62
C ALA A 81 13.27 3.32 -13.89
N GLY A 82 12.70 3.82 -14.98
CA GLY A 82 13.41 4.22 -16.20
C GLY A 82 14.03 5.61 -16.14
N VAL A 83 13.47 6.51 -15.33
CA VAL A 83 13.84 7.94 -15.30
C VAL A 83 14.50 8.40 -13.99
N THR A 84 14.49 7.57 -12.95
CA THR A 84 15.14 7.87 -11.66
C THR A 84 16.60 7.39 -11.61
N PRO A 85 17.41 7.89 -10.67
CA PRO A 85 18.78 7.43 -10.49
C PRO A 85 18.86 5.92 -10.24
N SER A 86 19.91 5.28 -10.75
CA SER A 86 20.05 3.82 -10.77
C SER A 86 19.83 3.14 -9.41
N ALA A 87 20.21 3.79 -8.31
CA ALA A 87 20.02 3.26 -6.95
C ALA A 87 18.55 3.23 -6.51
N VAL A 88 17.74 4.21 -6.91
CA VAL A 88 16.30 4.26 -6.64
C VAL A 88 15.55 3.37 -7.63
N ALA A 89 15.94 3.41 -8.91
CA ALA A 89 15.39 2.56 -9.96
C ALA A 89 15.42 1.07 -9.59
N ARG A 90 16.56 0.56 -9.06
CA ARG A 90 16.66 -0.84 -8.62
C ARG A 90 15.66 -1.20 -7.52
N ARG A 91 15.31 -0.26 -6.64
CA ARG A 91 14.37 -0.50 -5.53
C ARG A 91 12.93 -0.45 -6.00
N LEU A 92 12.62 0.45 -6.93
CA LEU A 92 11.32 0.49 -7.59
C LEU A 92 11.05 -0.82 -8.36
N ARG A 93 12.05 -1.32 -9.11
CA ARG A 93 11.95 -2.63 -9.78
C ARG A 93 11.75 -3.77 -8.79
N ARG A 94 12.48 -3.78 -7.67
CA ARG A 94 12.27 -4.79 -6.63
C ARG A 94 10.84 -4.77 -6.08
N LEU A 95 10.25 -3.58 -5.86
CA LEU A 95 8.87 -3.46 -5.41
C LEU A 95 7.89 -4.01 -6.47
N GLU A 96 8.12 -3.71 -7.74
CA GLU A 96 7.36 -4.28 -8.86
C GLU A 96 7.48 -5.81 -8.91
N ASP A 97 8.70 -6.35 -8.81
CA ASP A 97 8.99 -7.79 -8.85
C ASP A 97 8.22 -8.57 -7.76
N VAL A 98 8.10 -8.01 -6.54
CA VAL A 98 7.35 -8.67 -5.45
C VAL A 98 5.84 -8.46 -5.56
N ALA A 99 5.39 -7.43 -6.27
CA ALA A 99 3.98 -7.09 -6.41
C ALA A 99 3.29 -7.84 -7.54
N LEU A 100 3.98 -8.09 -8.65
CA LEU A 100 3.43 -8.81 -9.81
C LEU A 100 2.82 -10.17 -9.43
N PRO A 101 3.47 -11.02 -8.60
CA PRO A 101 2.85 -12.28 -8.16
C PRO A 101 1.52 -12.10 -7.41
N VAL A 102 1.37 -11.02 -6.63
CA VAL A 102 0.11 -10.73 -5.91
C VAL A 102 -0.98 -10.26 -6.88
N VAL A 103 -0.61 -9.49 -7.90
CA VAL A 103 -1.54 -9.10 -8.98
C VAL A 103 -2.02 -10.34 -9.75
N TYR A 104 -1.10 -11.22 -10.16
CA TYR A 104 -1.46 -12.47 -10.83
C TYR A 104 -2.36 -13.35 -9.97
N GLN A 105 -2.06 -13.47 -8.67
CA GLN A 105 -2.89 -14.21 -7.73
C GLN A 105 -4.32 -13.66 -7.67
N VAL A 106 -4.50 -12.34 -7.62
CA VAL A 106 -5.85 -11.73 -7.62
C VAL A 106 -6.55 -11.84 -8.98
N GLN A 107 -5.80 -11.91 -10.09
CA GLN A 107 -6.37 -12.19 -11.41
C GLN A 107 -6.90 -13.62 -11.52
N GLU A 108 -6.16 -14.60 -10.97
CA GLU A 108 -6.58 -16.01 -10.93
C GLU A 108 -7.69 -16.27 -9.90
N HIS A 109 -7.65 -15.53 -8.78
CA HIS A 109 -8.57 -15.67 -7.64
C HIS A 109 -9.21 -14.31 -7.27
N PRO A 110 -10.20 -13.81 -8.04
CA PRO A 110 -10.82 -12.50 -7.81
C PRO A 110 -11.46 -12.32 -6.42
N GLU A 111 -11.88 -13.41 -5.79
CA GLU A 111 -12.41 -13.44 -4.43
C GLU A 111 -11.40 -12.95 -3.37
N GLU A 112 -10.10 -13.06 -3.65
CA GLU A 112 -9.04 -12.60 -2.75
C GLU A 112 -8.76 -11.09 -2.87
N ALA A 113 -9.36 -10.41 -3.84
CA ALA A 113 -9.06 -9.01 -4.13
C ALA A 113 -9.22 -8.09 -2.91
N MET A 114 -10.23 -8.32 -2.06
CA MET A 114 -10.41 -7.53 -0.84
C MET A 114 -9.33 -7.77 0.21
N ALA A 115 -8.86 -9.01 0.34
CA ALA A 115 -7.77 -9.36 1.26
C ALA A 115 -6.45 -8.71 0.82
N GLN A 116 -6.21 -8.66 -0.49
CA GLN A 116 -5.01 -8.08 -1.10
C GLN A 116 -5.13 -6.57 -1.37
N ARG A 117 -6.32 -5.97 -1.22
CA ARG A 117 -6.60 -4.56 -1.55
C ARG A 117 -5.56 -3.61 -0.97
N ARG A 118 -5.19 -3.78 0.30
CA ARG A 118 -4.24 -2.88 0.97
C ARG A 118 -2.84 -2.98 0.35
N LEU A 119 -2.38 -4.18 0.01
CA LEU A 119 -1.11 -4.38 -0.69
C LEU A 119 -1.10 -3.65 -2.03
N LEU A 120 -2.12 -3.89 -2.84
CA LEU A 120 -2.20 -3.40 -4.22
C LEU A 120 -2.50 -1.90 -4.32
N THR A 121 -3.22 -1.31 -3.36
CA THR A 121 -3.58 0.11 -3.43
C THR A 121 -2.63 0.99 -2.59
N PHE A 122 -2.40 0.63 -1.32
CA PHE A 122 -1.67 1.50 -0.41
C PHE A 122 -0.15 1.43 -0.63
N TYR A 123 0.43 0.22 -0.61
CA TYR A 123 1.88 0.06 -0.67
C TYR A 123 2.44 0.42 -2.05
N LEU A 124 1.77 -0.01 -3.14
CA LEU A 124 2.14 0.41 -4.49
C LEU A 124 1.98 1.93 -4.69
N GLY A 125 0.86 2.50 -4.22
CA GLY A 125 0.66 3.95 -4.25
C GLY A 125 1.74 4.71 -3.47
N LEU A 126 2.23 4.16 -2.35
CA LEU A 126 3.33 4.73 -1.57
C LEU A 126 4.67 4.62 -2.30
N GLY A 127 4.98 3.46 -2.88
CA GLY A 127 6.18 3.25 -3.71
C GLY A 127 6.26 4.22 -4.89
N ARG A 128 5.15 4.40 -5.62
CA ARG A 128 5.04 5.40 -6.69
C ARG A 128 5.37 6.81 -6.20
N ARG A 129 4.75 7.27 -5.11
CA ARG A 129 4.99 8.61 -4.55
C ARG A 129 6.44 8.82 -4.12
N LEU A 130 7.07 7.80 -3.55
CA LEU A 130 8.49 7.84 -3.19
C LEU A 130 9.38 7.97 -4.44
N GLY A 131 9.07 7.23 -5.50
CA GLY A 131 9.75 7.35 -6.80
C GLY A 131 9.60 8.74 -7.43
N GLU A 132 8.39 9.30 -7.43
CA GLU A 132 8.13 10.67 -7.91
C GLU A 132 8.92 11.72 -7.12
N HIS A 133 8.99 11.54 -5.81
CA HIS A 133 9.77 12.43 -4.96
C HIS A 133 11.26 12.33 -5.24
N ALA A 134 11.78 11.11 -5.43
CA ALA A 134 13.17 10.89 -5.79
C ALA A 134 13.52 11.54 -7.13
N LEU A 135 12.67 11.40 -8.15
CA LEU A 135 12.85 12.04 -9.44
C LEU A 135 12.93 13.57 -9.30
N ARG A 136 12.01 14.16 -8.52
CA ARG A 136 12.00 15.61 -8.28
C ARG A 136 13.27 16.08 -7.58
N ILE A 137 13.76 15.34 -6.57
CA ILE A 137 15.01 15.68 -5.88
C ILE A 137 16.19 15.58 -6.84
N HIS A 138 16.26 14.51 -7.62
CA HIS A 138 17.31 14.32 -8.62
C HIS A 138 17.36 15.49 -9.61
N GLN A 139 16.21 15.88 -10.18
CA GLN A 139 16.12 16.99 -11.12
C GLN A 139 16.52 18.35 -10.51
N LEU A 140 16.21 18.60 -9.24
CA LEU A 140 16.47 19.90 -8.59
C LEU A 140 17.83 20.00 -7.90
N ARG A 141 18.38 18.88 -7.42
CA ARG A 141 19.53 18.85 -6.51
C ARG A 141 20.64 17.89 -6.94
N GLY A 142 20.42 17.11 -8.00
CA GLY A 142 21.39 16.15 -8.52
C GLY A 142 21.46 14.82 -7.75
N ASP A 143 22.29 13.90 -8.26
CA ASP A 143 22.41 12.51 -7.81
C ASP A 143 23.03 12.33 -6.42
N ALA A 144 23.85 13.28 -5.97
CA ALA A 144 24.56 13.18 -4.70
C ALA A 144 23.71 13.63 -3.49
N HIS A 145 22.45 14.02 -3.71
CA HIS A 145 21.64 14.58 -2.64
C HIS A 145 21.28 13.51 -1.59
N PRO A 146 21.55 13.73 -0.28
CA PRO A 146 21.41 12.72 0.76
C PRO A 146 19.97 12.22 0.94
N SER A 147 18.96 13.00 0.56
CA SER A 147 17.56 12.55 0.59
C SER A 147 17.28 11.38 -0.36
N LEU A 148 18.05 11.19 -1.44
CA LEU A 148 17.87 10.04 -2.33
C LEU A 148 18.19 8.71 -1.61
N ALA A 149 19.20 8.72 -0.75
CA ALA A 149 19.50 7.56 0.10
C ALA A 149 18.38 7.28 1.12
N LYS A 150 17.82 8.34 1.73
CA LYS A 150 16.68 8.21 2.65
C LYS A 150 15.44 7.65 1.95
N ILE A 151 15.11 8.15 0.76
CA ILE A 151 14.00 7.61 -0.04
C ILE A 151 14.26 6.16 -0.43
N GLY A 152 15.51 5.81 -0.75
CA GLY A 152 15.90 4.42 -0.99
C GLY A 152 15.61 3.52 0.22
N ALA A 153 15.98 3.94 1.43
CA ALA A 153 15.67 3.18 2.64
C ALA A 153 14.16 3.03 2.87
N MET A 154 13.37 4.09 2.65
CA MET A 154 11.91 4.01 2.75
C MET A 154 11.30 3.06 1.71
N LEU A 155 11.84 3.00 0.49
CA LEU A 155 11.43 2.01 -0.51
C LEU A 155 11.77 0.57 -0.08
N ASP A 156 12.93 0.38 0.57
CA ASP A 156 13.32 -0.93 1.13
C ASP A 156 12.33 -1.36 2.24
N GLU A 157 11.95 -0.44 3.14
CA GLU A 157 10.94 -0.69 4.18
C GLU A 157 9.55 -1.02 3.60
N VAL A 158 9.11 -0.25 2.60
CA VAL A 158 7.83 -0.50 1.91
C VAL A 158 7.83 -1.87 1.24
N THR A 159 8.92 -2.24 0.58
CA THR A 159 9.07 -3.54 -0.08
C THR A 159 9.09 -4.69 0.93
N GLY A 160 9.80 -4.50 2.05
CA GLY A 160 9.82 -5.46 3.15
C GLY A 160 8.43 -5.71 3.75
N ALA A 161 7.72 -4.63 4.10
CA ALA A 161 6.37 -4.72 4.65
C ALA A 161 5.35 -5.29 3.65
N PHE A 162 5.51 -5.00 2.35
CA PHE A 162 4.71 -5.62 1.30
C PHE A 162 4.91 -7.14 1.29
N THR A 163 6.17 -7.57 1.27
CA THR A 163 6.54 -8.99 1.19
C THR A 163 6.06 -9.75 2.42
N GLU A 164 6.34 -9.24 3.62
CA GLU A 164 5.93 -9.88 4.88
C GLU A 164 4.42 -10.09 4.94
N ARG A 165 3.65 -9.10 4.49
CA ARG A 165 2.19 -9.16 4.53
C ARG A 165 1.60 -10.04 3.44
N ALA A 166 2.21 -10.09 2.26
CA ALA A 166 1.86 -11.04 1.20
C ALA A 166 2.11 -12.49 1.66
N GLU A 167 3.26 -12.77 2.27
CA GLU A 167 3.60 -14.09 2.80
C GLU A 167 2.71 -14.49 3.98
N SER A 168 2.40 -13.55 4.88
CA SER A 168 1.47 -13.80 5.99
C SER A 168 0.07 -14.17 5.49
N ALA A 169 -0.40 -13.55 4.40
CA ALA A 169 -1.68 -13.89 3.80
C ALA A 169 -1.67 -15.32 3.21
N ARG A 170 -0.58 -15.71 2.54
CA ARG A 170 -0.40 -17.07 1.99
C ARG A 170 -0.31 -18.14 3.07
N ALA A 171 0.43 -17.87 4.15
CA ALA A 171 0.56 -18.80 5.27
C ALA A 171 -0.79 -19.05 5.96
N ALA A 172 -1.62 -18.01 6.10
CA ALA A 172 -2.97 -18.15 6.65
C ALA A 172 -3.87 -19.01 5.75
N GLU A 173 -3.78 -18.84 4.43
CA GLU A 173 -4.55 -19.64 3.47
C GLU A 173 -4.12 -21.11 3.46
N LEU A 174 -2.81 -21.39 3.49
CA LEU A 174 -2.30 -22.77 3.57
C LEU A 174 -2.81 -23.49 4.83
N SER A 175 -2.76 -22.83 5.99
CA SER A 175 -3.24 -23.40 7.25
C SER A 175 -4.75 -23.68 7.23
N ARG A 176 -5.53 -22.82 6.56
CA ARG A 176 -6.95 -23.05 6.36
C ARG A 176 -7.20 -24.26 5.46
N LEU A 177 -6.48 -24.37 4.34
CA LEU A 177 -6.60 -25.49 3.41
C LEU A 177 -6.25 -26.83 4.07
N GLU A 178 -5.20 -26.87 4.89
CA GLU A 178 -4.83 -28.04 5.69
C GLU A 178 -5.94 -28.44 6.68
N THR A 179 -6.59 -27.46 7.29
CA THR A 179 -7.71 -27.69 8.22
C THR A 179 -8.93 -28.24 7.46
N GLU A 180 -9.26 -27.68 6.31
CA GLU A 180 -10.36 -28.14 5.46
C GLU A 180 -10.11 -29.58 4.96
N LEU A 181 -8.88 -29.91 4.57
CA LEU A 181 -8.48 -31.27 4.20
C LEU A 181 -8.63 -32.25 5.36
N ALA A 182 -8.14 -31.91 6.56
CA ALA A 182 -8.26 -32.76 7.74
C ALA A 182 -9.73 -33.04 8.12
N VAL A 183 -10.62 -32.06 7.93
CA VAL A 183 -12.08 -32.24 8.15
C VAL A 183 -12.68 -33.16 7.09
N LEU A 184 -12.26 -33.03 5.83
CA LEU A 184 -12.73 -33.87 4.73
C LEU A 184 -12.31 -35.34 4.91
N GLU A 185 -11.06 -35.57 5.29
CA GLU A 185 -10.53 -36.90 5.61
C GLU A 185 -11.30 -37.56 6.76
N ARG A 186 -11.57 -36.79 7.82
CA ARG A 186 -12.34 -37.28 8.97
C ARG A 186 -13.80 -37.63 8.62
N SER A 187 -14.42 -36.85 7.73
CA SER A 187 -15.76 -37.17 7.23
C SER A 187 -15.76 -38.46 6.42
N LEU A 188 -14.75 -38.66 5.56
CA LEU A 188 -14.60 -39.87 4.77
C LEU A 188 -14.29 -41.12 5.62
N GLU A 189 -13.51 -41.00 6.70
CA GLU A 189 -13.32 -42.09 7.66
C GLU A 189 -14.62 -42.45 8.40
N THR A 190 -15.40 -41.43 8.78
CA THR A 190 -16.67 -41.64 9.49
C THR A 190 -17.70 -42.33 8.59
N GLU A 191 -17.74 -42.00 7.30
CA GLU A 191 -18.62 -42.67 6.32
C GLU A 191 -18.15 -44.08 5.94
N ARG A 192 -16.85 -44.38 5.97
CA ARG A 192 -16.34 -45.74 5.71
C ARG A 192 -16.38 -46.67 6.93
N GLY A 193 -16.46 -46.10 8.12
CA GLY A 193 -16.58 -46.83 9.39
C GLY A 193 -18.02 -47.11 9.85
N ALA A 194 -19.02 -46.60 9.12
CA ALA A 194 -20.46 -46.85 9.32
C ALA A 194 -20.97 -47.92 8.34
#